data_AF-A0A926HE80-F1
#
_entry.id   AF-A0A926HE80-F1
#
_cell.length_a   1.000
_cell.length_b   1.000
_cell.length_c   1.000
_cell.angle_alpha   90.00
_cell.angle_beta   90.00
_cell.angle_gamma   90.00
#
_symmetry.space_group_name_H-M   'P 1'
#
loop_
_entity.id
_entity.type
_entity.pdbx_description
1 polymer ?
#
loop_
_entity_poly.entity_id
_entity_poly.type
_entity_poly.pdbx_seq_one_letter_code
_entity_poly.pdbx_strand_id
1 'polypeptide(L)' 'MDLRVPSGYFFLLLGVILIAVSFTNFAKAPMTDVNVNLYAGAVMALFGGVLLWMSRKFQQ' A
#
# COMPACT_ATOMS: atom_id res chain seq x y z
N MET A 1 21.22 -7.53 -5.64
CA MET A 1 20.33 -7.27 -4.50
C MET A 1 18.91 -7.48 -4.97
N ASP A 2 18.09 -8.22 -4.23
CA ASP A 2 16.72 -8.53 -4.62
C ASP A 2 15.89 -7.24 -4.59
N LEU A 3 15.55 -6.69 -5.76
CA LEU A 3 14.85 -5.39 -5.87
C LEU A 3 13.43 -5.46 -5.29
N ARG A 4 12.91 -6.68 -5.10
CA ARG A 4 11.57 -7.00 -4.59
C ARG A 4 11.40 -6.69 -3.12
N VAL A 5 12.47 -6.78 -2.33
CA VAL A 5 12.45 -6.50 -0.89
C VAL A 5 12.30 -5.00 -0.61
N PRO A 6 13.18 -4.10 -1.11
CA PRO A 6 13.04 -2.68 -0.87
C PRO A 6 11.77 -2.09 -1.53
N SER A 7 11.39 -2.57 -2.72
CA SER A 7 10.12 -2.16 -3.36
C SER A 7 8.89 -2.66 -2.61
N GLY A 8 8.91 -3.89 -2.10
CA GLY A 8 7.82 -4.45 -1.29
C GLY A 8 7.56 -3.65 -0.02
N TYR A 9 8.61 -3.27 0.71
CA TYR A 9 8.48 -2.39 1.89
C TYR A 9 7.97 -1.00 1.53
N PHE A 10 8.43 -0.42 0.43
CA PHE A 10 7.97 0.90 -0.04
C PHE A 10 6.46 0.91 -0.32
N PHE A 11 5.97 -0.04 -1.13
CA PHE A 11 4.55 -0.12 -1.47
C PHE A 11 3.67 -0.48 -0.26
N LEU A 12 4.16 -1.36 0.61
CA LEU A 12 3.44 -1.71 1.84
C LEU A 12 3.31 -0.50 2.77
N LEU A 13 4.40 0.25 2.99
CA LEU A 13 4.41 1.42 3.85
C LEU A 13 3.48 2.52 3.30
N LEU A 14 3.58 2.84 2.01
CA LEU A 14 2.71 3.82 1.37
C LEU A 14 1.23 3.41 1.42
N GLY A 15 0.93 2.14 1.18
CA GLY A 15 -0.42 1.61 1.27
C GLY A 15 -1.02 1.76 2.66
N VAL A 16 -0.24 1.42 3.70
CA VAL A 16 -0.65 1.60 5.10
C VAL A 16 -0.88 3.07 5.45
N ILE A 17 -0.01 3.98 4.99
CA ILE A 17 -0.16 5.42 5.21
C ILE A 17 -1.44 5.93 4.54
N LEU A 18 -1.72 5.56 3.29
CA LEU A 18 -2.93 5.97 2.57
C LEU A 18 -4.20 5.44 3.26
N ILE A 19 -4.19 4.20 3.74
CA ILE A 19 -5.29 3.64 4.54
C ILE A 19 -5.47 4.45 5.82
N ALA A 20 -4.40 4.75 6.57
CA ALA A 20 -4.48 5.53 7.80
C ALA A 20 -5.02 6.96 7.54
N VAL A 21 -4.54 7.63 6.48
CA VAL A 21 -5.01 8.95 6.06
C VAL A 21 -6.48 8.92 5.65
N SER A 22 -6.96 7.80 5.10
CA SER A 22 -8.38 7.63 4.73
C SER A 22 -9.34 7.72 5.91
N PHE A 23 -8.89 7.39 7.12
CA PHE A 23 -9.67 7.54 8.35
C PHE A 23 -9.63 8.95 8.92
N THR A 24 -8.73 9.81 8.43
CA THR A 24 -8.69 11.21 8.82
C THR A 24 -9.63 12.00 7.90
N ASN A 25 -10.53 12.81 8.47
CA ASN A 25 -11.51 13.61 7.73
C ASN A 25 -10.88 14.78 6.93
N PHE A 26 -9.54 14.76 6.77
CA PHE A 26 -8.73 15.83 6.20
C PHE A 26 -8.59 15.74 4.67
N ALA A 27 -8.92 14.60 4.06
CA ALA A 27 -8.56 14.31 2.68
C ALA A 27 -9.70 13.67 1.85
N LYS A 28 -10.96 13.95 2.16
CA LYS A 28 -12.04 13.68 1.20
C LYS A 28 -11.88 14.66 0.03
N ALA A 29 -11.45 14.16 -1.12
CA ALA A 29 -11.44 14.96 -2.34
C ALA A 29 -12.88 15.44 -2.61
N PRO A 30 -13.12 16.74 -2.79
CA PRO A 30 -14.48 17.32 -2.92
C PRO A 30 -15.27 16.83 -4.15
N MET A 31 -14.69 15.98 -4.99
CA MET A 31 -15.25 15.53 -6.27
C MET A 31 -15.57 14.04 -6.35
N THR A 32 -15.46 13.29 -5.24
CA THR A 32 -15.76 11.85 -5.21
C THR A 32 -16.38 11.46 -3.87
N ASP A 33 -17.56 10.82 -3.91
CA ASP A 33 -18.20 10.21 -2.73
C ASP A 33 -17.39 9.05 -2.15
N VAL A 34 -16.51 8.46 -2.96
CA VAL A 34 -15.66 7.31 -2.61
C VAL A 34 -14.29 7.75 -2.09
N ASN A 35 -13.83 7.08 -1.04
CA ASN A 35 -12.54 7.34 -0.41
C ASN A 35 -11.40 6.75 -1.28
N VAL A 36 -10.92 7.55 -2.25
CA VAL A 36 -9.87 7.14 -3.20
C VAL A 36 -8.59 6.70 -2.48
N ASN A 37 -8.23 7.35 -1.38
CA ASN A 37 -7.06 7.00 -0.57
C ASN A 37 -7.18 5.57 0.00
N LEU A 38 -8.40 5.13 0.34
CA LEU A 38 -8.63 3.81 0.91
C LEU A 38 -8.43 2.73 -0.15
N TYR A 39 -9.01 2.92 -1.34
CA TYR A 39 -8.87 1.97 -2.44
C TYR A 39 -7.43 1.92 -2.97
N ALA A 40 -6.81 3.08 -3.20
CA ALA A 40 -5.42 3.16 -3.64
C ALA A 40 -4.47 2.57 -2.60
N GLY A 41 -4.68 2.89 -1.32
CA GLY A 41 -3.90 2.37 -0.21
C GLY A 41 -4.04 0.86 -0.04
N ALA A 42 -5.26 0.32 -0.17
CA ALA A 42 -5.51 -1.12 -0.12
C ALA A 42 -4.80 -1.87 -1.25
N VAL A 43 -4.86 -1.37 -2.49
CA VAL A 43 -4.17 -1.97 -3.64
C VAL A 43 -2.65 -1.93 -3.47
N MET A 44 -2.09 -0.80 -3.02
CA MET A 44 -0.64 -0.69 -2.76
C MET A 44 -0.18 -1.61 -1.63
N ALA A 45 -0.95 -1.70 -0.53
CA ALA A 45 -0.63 -2.58 0.59
C ALA A 45 -0.67 -4.06 0.17
N LEU A 46 -1.68 -4.46 -0.61
CA LEU A 46 -1.77 -5.80 -1.19
C LEU A 46 -0.57 -6.10 -2.09
N PHE A 47 -0.22 -5.19 -3.00
CA PHE A 47 0.90 -5.37 -3.92
C PHE A 47 2.24 -5.49 -3.18
N GLY A 48 2.52 -4.59 -2.24
CA GLY A 48 3.72 -4.64 -1.40
C GLY A 48 3.80 -5.92 -0.55
N GLY A 49 2.67 -6.35 0.02
CA GLY A 49 2.55 -7.59 0.77
C GLY A 49 2.83 -8.84 -0.09
N VAL A 50 2.30 -8.87 -1.31
CA VAL A 50 2.56 -9.96 -2.27
C VAL A 50 4.05 -9.98 -2.66
N LEU A 51 4.67 -8.83 -2.92
CA LEU A 51 6.10 -8.76 -3.23
C LEU A 51 6.97 -9.30 -2.08
N LEU A 52 6.66 -8.92 -0.83
CA LEU A 52 7.37 -9.40 0.36
C LEU A 52 7.13 -10.89 0.64
N TRP A 53 5.92 -11.39 0.42
CA TRP A 53 5.62 -12.81 0.56
C TRP A 53 6.40 -13.63 -0.46
N MET A 54 6.40 -13.16 -1.69
CA MET A 54 7.05 -13.83 -2.81
C MET A 54 8.59 -13.73 -2.68
N SER A 55 9.14 -12.68 -2.06
CA SER A 55 10.58 -12.59 -1.76
C SER A 55 10.98 -13.55 -0.64
N ARG A 56 10.14 -13.70 0.40
CA ARG A 56 10.35 -14.70 1.46
C ARG A 56 10.37 -16.12 0.91
N LYS A 57 9.49 -16.44 -0.03
CA LYS A 57 9.40 -17.77 -0.65
C LYS A 57 10.57 -18.11 -1.59
N PHE A 58 11.30 -17.10 -2.08
CA PHE A 58 12.43 -17.27 -3.00
C PHE A 58 13.80 -17.31 -2.30
N GLN A 59 13.85 -16.94 -1.00
CA GLN A 59 15.06 -17.03 -0.18
C GLN A 59 15.17 -18.33 0.65
N GLN A 60 14.12 -19.16 0.65
CA GLN A 60 14.16 -20.54 1.16
C GLN A 60 14.47 -21.51 0.02
#